data_AF-A0A8T0EVD9-F1
#
_entry.id   AF-A0A8T0EVD9-F1
#
_cell.length_a   1.000
_cell.length_b   1.000
_cell.length_c   1.000
_cell.angle_alpha   90.00
_cell.angle_beta   90.00
_cell.angle_gamma   90.00
#
_symmetry.space_group_name_H-M   'P 1'
#
loop_
_entity.id
_entity.type
_entity.pdbx_description
1 polymer ?
#
loop_
_entity_poly.entity_id
_entity_poly.type
_entity_poly.pdbx_seq_one_letter_code
_entity_poly.pdbx_strand_id
1 'polypeptide(L)'
;MENENSFLLMVTGQIESAEFPEIDDIYCKHCFVYGSDWMVTEGIEEGISQISKKSEDETGQFTFNFPLDISFKSTNPFGWPQLVVSMYGIDFFGNDIVRGYGSVHVPISAGR
;
A
#
# COMPACT_ATOMS: atom_id res chain seq x y z
N MET A 1 -20.85 28.41 -11.20
CA MET A 1 -20.16 27.42 -10.37
C MET A 1 -20.56 26.08 -10.95
N GLU A 2 -19.72 25.51 -11.80
CA GLU A 2 -20.05 24.28 -12.51
C GLU A 2 -20.25 23.14 -11.52
N ASN A 3 -21.39 22.45 -11.64
CA ASN A 3 -21.53 21.09 -11.15
C ASN A 3 -20.59 20.23 -12.00
N GLU A 4 -19.32 20.18 -11.65
CA GLU A 4 -18.44 19.14 -12.15
C GLU A 4 -19.01 17.81 -11.65
N ASN A 5 -19.52 16.99 -12.57
CA ASN A 5 -19.93 15.63 -12.27
C ASN A 5 -18.69 14.83 -11.87
N SER A 6 -18.36 14.87 -10.59
CA SER A 6 -17.30 14.08 -9.98
C SER A 6 -17.89 12.99 -9.12
N PHE A 7 -17.19 11.86 -9.05
CA PHE A 7 -17.47 10.81 -8.08
C PHE A 7 -16.33 10.73 -7.07
N LEU A 8 -16.63 10.08 -5.94
CA LEU A 8 -15.68 9.84 -4.86
C LEU A 8 -15.34 8.36 -4.79
N LEU A 9 -14.10 8.06 -4.44
CA LEU A 9 -13.64 6.71 -4.14
C LEU A 9 -12.96 6.72 -2.77
N MET A 10 -13.47 5.90 -1.85
CA MET A 10 -12.85 5.69 -0.54
C MET A 10 -12.20 4.31 -0.51
N VAL A 11 -10.96 4.26 -0.04
CA VAL A 11 -10.17 3.04 0.09
C VAL A 11 -9.72 2.92 1.53
N THR A 12 -10.28 1.93 2.21
CA THR A 12 -9.91 1.57 3.59
C THR A 12 -9.46 0.12 3.64
N GLY A 13 -8.40 -0.17 4.39
CA GLY A 13 -7.91 -1.52 4.57
C GLY A 13 -6.63 -1.55 5.39
N GLN A 14 -5.88 -2.64 5.27
CA GLN A 14 -4.59 -2.79 5.92
C GLN A 14 -3.70 -3.74 5.13
N ILE A 15 -2.39 -3.54 5.23
CA ILE A 15 -1.38 -4.51 4.85
C ILE A 15 -1.15 -5.39 6.07
N GLU A 16 -1.60 -6.65 6.01
CA GLU A 16 -1.62 -7.55 7.17
C GLU A 16 -0.28 -8.24 7.39
N SER A 17 0.19 -8.95 6.37
CA SER A 17 1.38 -9.79 6.48
C SER A 17 2.14 -9.94 5.17
N ALA A 18 3.33 -10.54 5.25
CA ALA A 18 4.07 -11.01 4.08
C ALA A 18 4.88 -12.27 4.42
N GLU A 19 5.28 -13.00 3.38
CA GLU A 19 6.11 -14.19 3.49
C GLU A 19 7.39 -14.01 2.67
N PHE A 20 8.54 -14.09 3.34
CA PHE A 20 9.86 -14.06 2.70
C PHE A 20 10.74 -15.19 3.27
N PRO A 21 11.24 -16.12 2.43
CA PRO A 21 12.00 -17.27 2.92
C PRO A 21 13.34 -16.91 3.57
N GLU A 22 14.11 -15.99 2.97
CA GLU A 22 15.53 -15.78 3.28
C GLU A 22 15.83 -14.51 4.10
N ILE A 23 14.78 -13.83 4.60
CA ILE A 23 14.89 -12.55 5.29
C ILE A 23 14.30 -12.67 6.69
N ASP A 24 14.93 -12.01 7.67
CA ASP A 24 14.48 -12.03 9.07
C ASP A 24 13.85 -10.70 9.53
N ASP A 25 14.19 -9.59 8.86
CA ASP A 25 13.71 -8.24 9.17
C ASP A 25 13.29 -7.52 7.87
N ILE A 26 12.04 -7.07 7.81
CA ILE A 26 11.55 -6.24 6.69
C ILE A 26 10.63 -5.11 7.17
N TYR A 27 10.52 -4.06 6.36
CA TYR A 27 9.44 -3.08 6.48
C TYR A 27 8.74 -2.89 5.13
N CYS A 28 7.47 -2.49 5.17
CA CYS A 28 6.70 -2.16 3.99
C CYS A 28 6.73 -0.65 3.74
N LYS A 29 6.98 -0.26 2.49
CA LYS A 29 6.63 1.06 1.96
C LYS A 29 5.48 0.88 0.99
N HIS A 30 4.46 1.72 1.11
CA HIS A 30 3.39 1.79 0.12
C HIS A 30 3.28 3.19 -0.48
N CYS A 31 2.74 3.26 -1.69
CA CYS A 31 2.30 4.50 -2.31
C CYS A 31 1.09 4.25 -3.22
N PHE A 32 0.24 5.26 -3.37
CA PHE A 32 -0.83 5.25 -4.36
C PHE A 32 -0.38 5.90 -5.67
N VAL A 33 -0.66 5.24 -6.79
CA VAL A 33 -0.41 5.74 -8.14
C VAL A 33 -1.73 5.86 -8.87
N TYR A 34 -1.97 7.00 -9.51
CA TYR A 34 -3.24 7.32 -10.15
C TYR A 34 -3.05 8.34 -11.29
N GLY A 35 -4.02 8.42 -12.19
CA GLY A 35 -4.02 9.33 -13.33
C GLY A 35 -4.25 10.79 -12.93
N SER A 36 -3.92 11.72 -13.81
CA SER A 36 -3.97 13.17 -13.55
C SER A 36 -5.36 13.76 -13.24
N ASP A 37 -6.44 13.06 -13.56
CA ASP A 37 -7.81 13.49 -13.23
C ASP A 37 -8.18 13.19 -11.78
N TRP A 38 -7.48 12.23 -11.16
CA TRP A 38 -7.69 11.84 -9.78
C TRP A 38 -7.01 12.83 -8.86
N MET A 39 -7.73 13.25 -7.82
CA MET A 39 -7.22 14.09 -6.76
C MET A 39 -7.45 13.40 -5.42
N VAL A 40 -6.43 13.39 -4.57
CA VAL A 40 -6.56 12.95 -3.18
C VAL A 40 -7.28 14.04 -2.39
N THR A 41 -8.37 13.67 -1.74
CA THR A 41 -9.15 14.59 -0.90
C THR A 41 -8.77 14.50 0.57
N GLU A 42 -8.42 13.29 1.02
CA GLU A 42 -8.06 13.00 2.42
C GLU A 42 -7.24 11.70 2.49
N GLY A 43 -6.44 11.55 3.54
CA GLY A 43 -5.71 10.31 3.84
C GLY A 43 -4.22 10.36 3.53
N ILE A 44 -3.58 9.19 3.49
CA ILE A 44 -2.13 9.04 3.35
C ILE A 44 -1.81 8.44 1.98
N GLU A 45 -1.10 9.22 1.15
CA GLU A 45 -0.70 8.80 -0.20
C GLU A 45 0.49 7.84 -0.20
N GLU A 46 1.43 8.04 0.72
CA GLU A 46 2.61 7.21 0.89
C GLU A 46 2.89 7.01 2.38
N GLY A 47 3.34 5.81 2.74
CA GLY A 47 3.69 5.52 4.13
C GLY A 47 4.64 4.33 4.27
N ILE A 48 5.33 4.32 5.40
CA ILE A 48 6.33 3.32 5.78
C ILE A 48 5.86 2.67 7.08
N SER A 49 5.83 1.33 7.12
CA SER A 49 5.46 0.57 8.31
C SER A 49 6.59 0.55 9.34
N GLN A 50 6.30 -0.01 10.51
CA GLN A 50 7.37 -0.51 11.39
C GLN A 50 8.20 -1.60 10.69
N ILE A 51 9.42 -1.81 11.20
CA ILE A 51 10.20 -3.01 10.90
C ILE A 51 9.53 -4.20 11.61
N SER A 52 9.20 -5.21 10.84
CA SER A 52 8.63 -6.48 11.30
C SER A 52 9.70 -7.56 11.27
N LYS A 53 9.73 -8.38 12.31
CA LYS A 53 10.53 -9.58 12.40
C LYS A 53 9.74 -10.78 11.94
N LYS A 54 10.42 -11.72 11.29
CA LYS A 54 9.84 -13.01 10.93
C LYS A 54 9.39 -13.74 12.18
N SER A 55 8.18 -14.29 12.18
CA SER A 55 7.72 -15.14 13.27
C SER A 55 8.57 -16.41 13.39
N GLU A 56 8.78 -16.87 14.63
CA GLU A 56 9.48 -18.13 14.91
C GLU A 56 8.57 -19.36 14.79
N ASP A 57 7.29 -19.16 14.46
CA ASP A 57 6.33 -20.24 14.27
C ASP A 57 6.48 -20.93 12.89
N GLU A 58 5.73 -22.01 12.68
CA GLU A 58 5.75 -22.77 11.43
C GLU A 58 5.34 -21.94 10.20
N THR A 59 4.68 -20.79 10.40
CA THR A 59 4.23 -19.92 9.30
C THR A 59 5.36 -19.03 8.78
N GLY A 60 6.30 -18.64 9.65
CA GLY A 60 7.40 -17.75 9.29
C GLY A 60 6.92 -16.43 8.64
N GLN A 61 5.77 -15.92 9.08
CA GLN A 61 5.15 -14.72 8.53
C GLN A 61 5.66 -13.44 9.20
N PHE A 62 5.66 -12.37 8.43
CA PHE A 62 5.84 -11.01 8.93
C PHE A 62 4.49 -10.40 9.22
N THR A 63 4.34 -9.75 10.38
CA THR A 63 3.09 -9.04 10.73
C THR A 63 3.29 -7.54 10.62
N PHE A 64 2.43 -6.87 9.85
CA PHE A 64 2.43 -5.42 9.67
C PHE A 64 1.26 -4.74 10.37
N ASN A 65 0.02 -5.22 10.15
CA ASN A 65 -1.22 -4.53 10.56
C ASN A 65 -1.20 -3.03 10.19
N PHE A 66 -0.68 -2.73 9.00
CA PHE A 66 -0.37 -1.37 8.61
C PHE A 66 -1.56 -0.73 7.89
N PRO A 67 -2.18 0.33 8.45
CA PRO A 67 -3.47 0.84 7.99
C PRO A 67 -3.34 1.55 6.64
N LEU A 68 -4.36 1.38 5.80
CA LEU A 68 -4.57 2.10 4.56
C LEU A 68 -5.88 2.88 4.67
N ASP A 69 -5.81 4.19 4.54
CA ASP A 69 -6.98 5.07 4.55
C ASP A 69 -6.72 6.25 3.62
N ILE A 70 -7.46 6.30 2.52
CA ILE A 70 -7.36 7.35 1.51
C ILE A 70 -8.68 7.54 0.76
N SER A 71 -8.97 8.78 0.43
CA SER A 71 -10.13 9.16 -0.38
C SER A 71 -9.69 9.96 -1.61
N PHE A 72 -10.32 9.65 -2.74
CA PHE A 72 -10.09 10.30 -4.01
C PHE A 72 -11.37 10.92 -4.57
N LYS A 73 -11.18 11.93 -5.42
CA LYS A 73 -12.20 12.53 -6.28
C LYS A 73 -11.74 12.46 -7.72
N SER A 74 -12.65 12.15 -8.64
CA SER A 74 -12.36 12.12 -10.08
C SER A 74 -13.60 12.46 -10.90
N THR A 75 -13.41 12.92 -12.13
CA THR A 75 -14.51 13.16 -13.11
C THR A 75 -14.70 11.97 -14.04
N ASN A 76 -13.68 11.10 -14.18
CA ASN A 76 -13.74 9.91 -15.00
C ASN A 76 -12.85 8.76 -14.45
N PRO A 77 -13.05 7.50 -14.88
CA PRO A 77 -12.33 6.36 -14.32
C PRO A 77 -10.93 6.12 -14.91
N PHE A 78 -10.48 6.89 -15.90
CA PHE A 78 -9.18 6.68 -16.55
C PHE A 78 -8.02 6.90 -15.56
N GLY A 79 -7.00 6.05 -15.62
CA GLY A 79 -5.88 6.09 -14.65
C GLY A 79 -6.30 5.70 -13.24
N TRP A 80 -7.20 4.72 -13.12
CA TRP A 80 -7.76 4.24 -11.86
C TRP A 80 -6.69 4.00 -10.76
N PRO A 81 -6.93 4.38 -9.50
CA PRO A 81 -5.93 4.28 -8.45
C PRO A 81 -5.42 2.85 -8.21
N GLN A 82 -4.11 2.76 -8.02
CA GLN A 82 -3.39 1.54 -7.70
C GLN A 82 -2.61 1.72 -6.40
N LEU A 83 -2.66 0.72 -5.53
CA LEU A 83 -1.75 0.58 -4.40
C LEU A 83 -0.49 -0.12 -4.90
N VAL A 84 0.66 0.53 -4.73
CA VAL A 84 1.99 -0.05 -4.95
C VAL A 84 2.62 -0.30 -3.59
N VAL A 85 3.15 -1.51 -3.40
CA VAL A 85 3.82 -1.94 -2.17
C VAL A 85 5.23 -2.42 -2.48
N SER A 86 6.17 -2.05 -1.63
CA SER A 86 7.58 -2.41 -1.71
C SER A 86 8.06 -2.85 -0.34
N MET A 87 8.63 -4.04 -0.25
CA MET A 87 9.18 -4.62 0.97
C MET A 87 10.68 -4.40 0.97
N TYR A 88 11.18 -3.72 1.99
CA TYR A 88 12.60 -3.42 2.16
C TYR A 88 13.17 -4.27 3.29
N GLY A 89 14.41 -4.71 3.11
CA GLY A 89 15.17 -5.39 4.14
C GLY A 89 16.64 -5.02 4.04
N ILE A 90 17.33 -5.04 5.17
CA ILE A 90 18.71 -4.56 5.30
C ILE A 90 19.67 -5.60 4.71
N ASP A 91 20.66 -5.17 3.92
CA ASP A 91 21.73 -6.04 3.41
C ASP A 91 22.87 -6.22 4.43
N PHE A 92 23.88 -7.02 4.08
CA PHE A 92 25.03 -7.24 4.97
C PHE A 92 25.80 -5.95 5.32
N PHE A 93 25.73 -4.93 4.46
CA PHE A 93 26.41 -3.65 4.63
C PHE A 93 25.54 -2.59 5.33
N GLY A 94 24.31 -2.94 5.73
CA GLY A 94 23.40 -2.01 6.38
C GLY A 94 22.55 -1.16 5.43
N ASN A 95 22.53 -1.46 4.13
CA ASN A 95 21.73 -0.73 3.15
C ASN A 95 20.31 -1.28 3.06
N ASP A 96 19.33 -0.38 2.92
CA ASP A 96 17.97 -0.76 2.59
C ASP A 96 17.86 -1.23 1.13
N ILE A 97 17.53 -2.51 0.94
CA ILE A 97 17.34 -3.12 -0.38
C ILE A 97 15.90 -3.60 -0.51
N VAL A 98 15.29 -3.35 -1.68
CA VAL A 98 13.99 -3.90 -2.04
C VAL A 98 14.11 -5.42 -2.16
N ARG A 99 13.37 -6.15 -1.31
CA ARG A 99 13.28 -7.63 -1.30
C ARG A 99 12.09 -8.15 -2.11
N GLY A 100 11.07 -7.33 -2.30
CA GLY A 100 9.90 -7.66 -3.12
C GLY A 100 9.03 -6.43 -3.36
N TYR A 101 8.21 -6.46 -4.41
CA TYR A 101 7.27 -5.40 -4.72
C TYR A 101 6.03 -5.96 -5.42
N GLY A 102 4.94 -5.19 -5.39
CA GLY A 102 3.69 -5.55 -6.05
C GLY A 102 2.79 -4.33 -6.24
N SER A 103 1.78 -4.47 -7.09
CA SER A 103 0.80 -3.42 -7.33
C SER A 103 -0.58 -4.01 -7.61
N VAL A 104 -1.62 -3.34 -7.14
CA VAL A 104 -3.01 -3.76 -7.35
C VAL A 104 -3.94 -2.56 -7.45
N HIS A 105 -4.96 -2.63 -8.32
CA HIS A 105 -6.01 -1.61 -8.35
C HIS A 105 -6.86 -1.70 -7.07
N VAL A 106 -7.27 -0.54 -6.55
CA VAL A 106 -8.07 -0.44 -5.33
C VAL A 106 -9.47 0.10 -5.63
N PRO A 107 -10.52 -0.36 -4.94
CA PRO A 107 -10.53 -1.32 -3.85
C PRO A 107 -10.32 -2.76 -4.34
N ILE A 108 -9.62 -3.57 -3.55
CA ILE A 108 -9.29 -4.98 -3.88
C ILE A 108 -10.51 -5.90 -3.63
N SER A 109 -11.51 -5.38 -2.91
CA SER A 109 -12.75 -6.09 -2.61
C SER A 109 -13.90 -5.08 -2.57
N ALA A 110 -15.11 -5.55 -2.86
CA ALA A 110 -16.30 -4.70 -2.74
C ALA A 110 -16.47 -4.24 -1.29
N GLY A 111 -16.98 -3.01 -1.12
CA GLY A 111 -17.33 -2.47 0.20
C GLY A 111 -18.34 -3.37 0.91
N ARG A 112 -18.25 -3.43 2.24
CA ARG A 112 -19.12 -4.24 3.10
C ARG A 112 -20.27 -3.43 3.66
#